data_AF-A0A524AI20-F1
#
_entry.id   AF-A0A524AI20-F1
#
_cell.length_a   1.000
_cell.length_b   1.000
_cell.length_c   1.000
_cell.angle_alpha   90.00
_cell.angle_beta   90.00
_cell.angle_gamma   90.00
#
_symmetry.space_group_name_H-M   'P 1'
#
loop_
_entity.id
_entity.type
_entity.pdbx_description
1 polymer ?
#
loop_
_entity_poly.entity_id
_entity_poly.type
_entity_poly.pdbx_seq_one_letter_code
_entity_poly.pdbx_strand_id
1 'polypeptide(L)'
;MPGTGREVYLEQDPPLMFKVIQQTSKTCLAFKILAAGRLCQRQETVEGAFKETLSQIKARDAVIVGMYPEFEDQVRLNADYVRRFGGLSKDL
;
A
#
# COMPACT_ATOMS: atom_id res chain seq x y z
N MET A 1 6.26 -11.86 26.60
CA MET A 1 5.06 -11.05 26.30
C MET A 1 5.40 -10.13 25.14
N PRO A 2 4.86 -10.31 23.92
CA PRO A 2 5.00 -9.29 22.90
C PRO A 2 4.05 -8.13 23.25
N GLY A 3 4.61 -6.94 23.44
CA GLY A 3 3.83 -5.74 23.79
C GLY A 3 4.40 -4.90 24.93
N THR A 4 5.71 -4.66 24.96
CA THR A 4 6.33 -3.67 25.85
C THR A 4 6.68 -2.40 25.07
N GLY A 5 5.66 -1.58 24.78
CA GLY A 5 5.81 -0.14 24.55
C GLY A 5 6.50 0.38 23.28
N ARG A 6 6.71 -0.43 22.22
CA ARG A 6 7.13 0.07 20.89
C ARG A 6 6.07 -0.26 19.84
N GLU A 7 5.93 0.60 18.82
CA GLU A 7 5.11 0.31 17.64
C GLU A 7 5.61 -0.99 16.99
N VAL A 8 4.76 -2.01 16.97
CA VAL A 8 5.05 -3.32 16.36
C VAL A 8 4.49 -3.32 14.94
N TYR A 9 5.32 -3.73 13.97
CA TYR A 9 4.88 -4.03 12.62
C TYR A 9 4.83 -5.54 12.45
N LEU A 10 3.64 -6.08 12.18
CA LEU A 10 3.45 -7.51 11.93
C LEU A 10 3.33 -7.73 10.43
N GLU A 11 4.23 -8.53 9.85
CA GLU A 11 4.22 -8.83 8.41
C GLU A 11 2.97 -9.58 7.95
N GLN A 12 2.20 -10.14 8.89
CA GLN A 12 0.93 -10.82 8.61
C GLN A 12 -0.25 -9.84 8.49
N ASP A 13 -0.10 -8.59 8.92
CA ASP A 13 -1.19 -7.61 8.90
C ASP A 13 -1.63 -7.24 7.46
N PRO A 14 -0.73 -6.98 6.48
CA PRO A 14 -1.17 -6.62 5.13
C PRO A 14 -2.00 -7.71 4.44
N PRO A 15 -1.61 -9.01 4.43
CA PRO A 15 -2.46 -10.06 3.87
C PRO A 15 -3.85 -10.16 4.53
N LEU A 16 -3.93 -9.98 5.86
CA LEU A 16 -5.20 -9.99 6.59
C LEU A 16 -6.05 -8.76 6.24
N MET A 17 -5.43 -7.59 6.15
CA MET A 17 -6.08 -6.34 5.73
C MET A 17 -6.67 -6.48 4.32
N PHE A 18 -5.91 -7.02 3.36
CA PHE A 18 -6.39 -7.23 1.99
C PHE A 18 -7.62 -8.14 1.94
N LYS A 19 -7.62 -9.23 2.72
CA LYS A 19 -8.79 -10.12 2.82
C LYS A 19 -10.04 -9.37 3.31
N VAL A 20 -9.89 -8.51 4.32
CA VAL A 20 -10.99 -7.68 4.82
C VAL A 20 -11.45 -6.67 3.77
N ILE A 21 -10.52 -6.03 3.05
CA ILE A 21 -10.85 -5.12 1.95
C ILE A 21 -11.69 -5.84 0.88
N GLN A 22 -11.27 -7.01 0.42
CA GLN A 22 -11.99 -7.77 -0.61
C GLN A 22 -13.42 -8.16 -0.16
N GLN A 23 -13.60 -8.52 1.11
CA GLN A 23 -14.89 -8.87 1.69
C GLN A 23 -15.81 -7.66 1.94
N THR A 24 -15.25 -6.44 1.96
CA THR A 24 -16.01 -5.23 2.27
C THR A 24 -16.83 -4.75 1.07
N SER A 25 -18.14 -4.61 1.24
CA SER A 25 -19.05 -4.16 0.16
C SER A 25 -18.94 -2.68 -0.18
N LYS A 26 -18.32 -1.87 0.68
CA LYS A 26 -18.05 -0.44 0.45
C LYS A 26 -16.70 -0.23 -0.23
N THR A 27 -16.52 0.94 -0.83
CA THR A 27 -15.20 1.42 -1.28
C THR A 27 -14.28 1.57 -0.08
N CYS A 28 -13.07 1.02 -0.19
CA CYS A 28 -12.03 1.10 0.84
C CYS A 28 -10.95 2.10 0.43
N LEU A 29 -10.39 2.80 1.41
CA LEU A 29 -9.20 3.64 1.24
C LEU A 29 -8.04 2.96 1.98
N ALA A 30 -7.21 2.23 1.24
CA ALA A 30 -6.05 1.54 1.81
C ALA A 30 -4.98 2.58 2.18
N PHE A 31 -4.54 2.60 3.44
CA PHE A 31 -3.55 3.56 3.92
C PHE A 31 -2.36 2.83 4.55
N LYS A 32 -1.23 3.53 4.70
CA LYS A 32 0.01 3.02 5.32
C LYS A 32 0.62 1.80 4.62
N ILE A 33 0.45 1.68 3.30
CA ILE A 33 1.02 0.58 2.50
C ILE A 33 2.56 0.50 2.54
N LEU A 34 3.23 1.58 2.98
CA LEU A 34 4.68 1.65 3.15
C LEU A 34 5.16 1.38 4.59
N ALA A 35 4.31 0.78 5.42
CA ALA A 35 4.63 0.37 6.81
C ALA A 35 5.23 1.50 7.67
N ALA A 36 4.66 2.71 7.56
CA ALA A 36 5.15 3.93 8.19
C ALA A 36 6.64 4.23 7.88
N GLY A 37 7.05 4.04 6.62
CA GLY A 37 8.39 4.36 6.14
C GLY A 37 9.38 3.18 6.18
N ARG A 38 9.02 2.06 6.82
CA ARG A 38 9.88 0.87 6.91
C ARG A 38 10.22 0.27 5.54
N LEU A 39 9.36 0.48 4.53
CA LEU A 39 9.56 0.00 3.16
C LEU A 39 10.16 1.07 2.22
N CYS A 40 10.54 2.25 2.73
CA CYS A 40 10.99 3.37 1.89
C CYS A 40 12.50 3.45 1.66
N GLN A 41 13.29 2.51 2.19
CA GLN A 41 14.76 2.57 2.06
C GLN A 41 15.24 2.37 0.62
N ARG A 42 14.47 1.64 -0.19
CA ARG A 42 14.81 1.30 -1.58
C ARG A 42 13.58 1.50 -2.47
N GLN A 43 13.76 2.02 -3.67
CA GLN A 43 12.63 2.24 -4.58
C GLN A 43 11.96 0.93 -5.01
N GLU A 44 12.73 -0.16 -5.09
CA GLU A 44 12.19 -1.48 -5.42
C GLU A 44 11.21 -1.99 -4.34
N THR A 45 11.44 -1.66 -3.07
CA THR A 45 10.51 -2.04 -1.99
C THR A 45 9.26 -1.17 -1.97
N VAL A 46 9.38 0.11 -2.33
CA VAL A 46 8.23 1.00 -2.54
C VAL A 46 7.38 0.50 -3.69
N GLU A 47 7.99 0.25 -4.85
CA GLU A 47 7.33 -0.30 -6.04
C GLU A 47 6.60 -1.62 -5.73
N GLY A 48 7.26 -2.53 -4.99
CA GLY A 48 6.68 -3.79 -4.54
C GLY A 48 5.42 -3.60 -3.70
N ALA A 49 5.43 -2.67 -2.75
CA ALA A 49 4.27 -2.37 -1.90
C ALA A 49 3.08 -1.81 -2.70
N PHE A 50 3.33 -0.96 -3.70
CA PHE A 50 2.30 -0.48 -4.62
C PHE A 50 1.72 -1.62 -5.45
N LYS A 51 2.58 -2.44 -6.06
CA LYS A 51 2.17 -3.57 -6.90
C LYS A 51 1.32 -4.57 -6.12
N GLU A 52 1.78 -4.97 -4.94
CA GLU A 52 1.05 -5.89 -4.06
C GLU A 52 -0.30 -5.30 -3.67
N THR A 53 -0.34 -4.07 -3.16
CA THR A 53 -1.59 -3.43 -2.73
C THR A 53 -2.59 -3.35 -3.87
N LEU A 54 -2.18 -2.82 -5.04
CA LEU A 54 -3.07 -2.63 -6.19
C LEU A 54 -3.54 -3.96 -6.80
N SER A 55 -2.77 -5.04 -6.65
CA SER A 55 -3.21 -6.39 -7.05
C SER A 55 -4.25 -7.01 -6.11
N GLN A 56 -4.37 -6.51 -4.89
CA GLN A 56 -5.18 -7.13 -3.83
C GLN A 56 -6.44 -6.34 -3.45
N ILE A 57 -6.50 -5.04 -3.73
CA ILE A 57 -7.69 -4.22 -3.51
C ILE A 57 -8.65 -4.28 -4.72
N LYS A 58 -9.88 -3.78 -4.56
CA LYS A 58 -10.88 -3.79 -5.64
C LYS A 58 -10.61 -2.61 -6.58
N ALA A 59 -11.02 -2.72 -7.85
CA ALA A 59 -10.82 -1.65 -8.85
C ALA A 59 -11.44 -0.29 -8.47
N ARG A 60 -12.48 -0.29 -7.62
CA ARG A 60 -13.14 0.92 -7.10
C ARG A 60 -12.53 1.50 -5.82
N ASP A 61 -11.53 0.83 -5.26
CA ASP A 61 -10.82 1.29 -4.06
C ASP A 61 -9.73 2.29 -4.43
N ALA A 62 -9.19 2.98 -3.42
CA ALA A 62 -8.08 3.90 -3.60
C ALA A 62 -7.01 3.69 -2.53
N VAL A 63 -5.81 4.21 -2.80
CA VAL A 63 -4.67 4.14 -1.89
C VAL A 63 -4.30 5.55 -1.42
N ILE A 64 -4.09 5.72 -0.12
CA ILE A 64 -3.57 6.94 0.51
C ILE A 64 -2.11 6.71 0.88
N VAL A 65 -1.22 7.46 0.24
CA VAL A 65 0.23 7.35 0.42
C VAL A 65 0.80 8.68 0.93
N GLY A 66 1.46 8.63 2.09
CA GLY A 66 2.23 9.75 2.60
C GLY A 66 3.57 9.87 1.85
N MET A 67 4.01 11.10 1.60
CA MET A 67 5.23 11.40 0.86
C MET A 67 5.95 12.62 1.44
N TYR A 68 7.25 12.70 1.21
CA TYR A 68 8.12 13.82 1.54
C TYR A 68 8.98 14.18 0.32
N PRO A 69 8.45 15.01 -0.60
CA PRO A 69 9.04 15.21 -1.93
C PRO A 69 10.22 16.20 -1.97
N GLU A 70 10.92 16.43 -0.84
CA GLU A 70 12.06 17.36 -0.78
C GLU A 70 13.24 16.88 -1.64
N PHE A 71 13.50 15.57 -1.64
CA PHE A 71 14.69 14.97 -2.26
C PHE A 71 14.39 14.18 -3.54
N GLU A 72 13.13 13.91 -3.83
CA GLU A 72 12.69 13.08 -4.95
C GLU A 72 11.26 13.44 -5.34
N ASP A 73 10.95 13.37 -6.64
CA ASP A 73 9.58 13.55 -7.15
C ASP A 73 8.70 12.32 -6.85
N GLN A 74 8.37 12.16 -5.57
CA GLN A 74 7.55 11.08 -5.07
C GLN A 74 6.11 11.19 -5.58
N VAL A 75 5.64 12.39 -5.92
CA VAL A 75 4.32 12.58 -6.55
C VAL A 75 4.27 11.84 -7.88
N ARG A 76 5.25 12.09 -8.76
CA ARG A 76 5.35 11.43 -10.06
C ARG A 76 5.55 9.93 -9.90
N LEU A 77 6.48 9.49 -9.05
CA LEU A 77 6.73 8.06 -8.83
C LEU A 77 5.48 7.31 -8.35
N ASN A 78 4.78 7.84 -7.35
CA ASN A 78 3.55 7.25 -6.84
C ASN A 78 2.47 7.18 -7.93
N ALA A 79 2.30 8.25 -8.71
CA ALA A 79 1.35 8.26 -9.82
C ALA A 79 1.72 7.25 -10.92
N ASP A 80 3.01 7.10 -11.22
CA ASP A 80 3.52 6.14 -12.20
C ASP A 80 3.29 4.69 -11.74
N TYR A 81 3.51 4.37 -10.46
CA TYR A 81 3.18 3.04 -9.93
C TYR A 81 1.68 2.74 -10.03
N VAL A 82 0.81 3.70 -9.73
CA VAL A 82 -0.65 3.53 -9.89
C VAL A 82 -1.03 3.31 -11.34
N ARG A 83 -0.45 4.04 -12.30
CA ARG A 83 -0.72 3.80 -13.73
C ARG A 83 -0.25 2.43 -14.19
N ARG A 84 0.93 1.99 -13.72
CA ARG A 84 1.52 0.71 -14.10
C ARG A 84 0.78 -0.49 -13.50
N PHE A 85 0.30 -0.38 -12.27
CA PHE A 85 -0.26 -1.51 -11.52
C PHE A 85 -1.76 -1.43 -11.25
N GLY A 86 -2.39 -0.26 -11.41
CA GLY A 86 -3.83 -0.08 -11.19
C GLY A 86 -4.70 -0.89 -12.15
N GLY A 87 -4.20 -1.17 -13.36
CA GLY A 87 -4.83 -2.09 -14.32
C GLY A 87 -4.74 -3.57 -13.93
N LEU A 88 -4.01 -3.93 -12.86
CA LEU A 88 -3.89 -5.31 -12.37
C LEU A 88 -5.05 -5.75 -11.47
N SER A 89 -5.91 -4.82 -11.01
CA SER A 89 -7.19 -5.17 -10.37
C SER A 89 -8.14 -5.69 -11.46
N LYS A 90 -8.01 -6.98 -11.78
CA LYS A 90 -8.68 -7.72 -12.85
C LYS A 90 -10.17 -7.37 -13.02
N ASP A 91 -10.55 -7.21 -14.28
CA ASP A 91 -11.82 -7.55 -14.92
C ASP A 91 -13.08 -7.45 -14.03
N LEU A 92 -13.81 -6.34 -14.19
CA LEU A 92 -15.26 -6.29 -13.98
C LEU A 92 -15.98 -7.06 -15.09
#